data_AF-A0A2N0ZIR8-F1
#
_entry.id   AF-A0A2N0ZIR8-F1
#
_cell.length_a   1.000
_cell.length_b   1.000
_cell.length_c   1.000
_cell.angle_alpha   90.00
_cell.angle_beta   90.00
_cell.angle_gamma   90.00
#
_symmetry.space_group_name_H-M   'P 1'
#
loop_
_entity.id
_entity.type
_entity.pdbx_description
1 polymer ?
#
loop_
_entity_poly.entity_id
_entity_poly.type
_entity_poly.pdbx_seq_one_letter_code
_entity_poly.pdbx_strand_id
1 'polypeptide(L)' 'MWTEVNHDKIENLELPRLPFHLSVSPPELMQGPPALGSSTSAILKKLGYSTDQLNELIERGVIQTHVNQLNAKQ' A
#
# COMPACT_ATOMS: atom_id res chain seq x y z
N MET A 1 -17.08 -18.32 3.81
CA MET A 1 -16.05 -18.38 4.86
C MET A 1 -15.26 -17.09 4.76
N TRP A 2 -15.18 -16.35 5.86
CA TRP A 2 -14.46 -15.09 5.95
C TRP A 2 -12.98 -15.35 6.27
N THR A 3 -12.11 -14.43 5.88
CA THR A 3 -10.69 -14.47 6.16
C THR A 3 -10.30 -13.10 6.70
N GLU A 4 -9.61 -13.10 7.83
CA GLU A 4 -9.10 -11.90 8.46
C GLU A 4 -7.80 -11.48 7.78
N VAL A 5 -7.65 -10.18 7.54
CA VAL A 5 -6.44 -9.58 6.97
C VAL A 5 -6.03 -8.35 7.77
N ASN A 6 -4.71 -8.18 7.95
CA ASN A 6 -4.17 -7.01 8.62
C ASN A 6 -4.32 -5.75 7.76
N HIS A 7 -4.79 -4.66 8.37
CA HIS A 7 -4.91 -3.35 7.73
C HIS A 7 -4.61 -2.21 8.73
N ASP A 8 -3.78 -1.25 8.31
CA ASP A 8 -3.23 -0.21 9.20
C ASP A 8 -4.28 0.67 9.91
N LYS A 9 -5.46 0.85 9.30
CA LYS A 9 -6.53 1.74 9.82
C LYS A 9 -7.80 1.00 10.25
N ILE A 10 -7.91 -0.29 9.97
CA ILE A 10 -9.15 -1.06 10.18
C ILE A 10 -8.76 -2.30 10.96
N GLU A 11 -9.12 -2.32 12.24
CA GLU A 11 -8.97 -3.50 13.08
C GLU A 11 -9.91 -4.60 12.59
N ASN A 12 -9.43 -5.85 12.59
CA ASN A 12 -10.20 -7.05 12.27
C ASN A 12 -10.92 -6.97 10.91
N LEU A 13 -10.21 -6.52 9.86
CA LEU A 13 -10.77 -6.45 8.51
C LEU A 13 -11.05 -7.87 7.99
N GLU A 14 -12.33 -8.21 7.85
CA GLU A 14 -12.77 -9.47 7.26
C GLU A 14 -13.06 -9.33 5.77
N LEU A 15 -12.48 -10.23 4.98
CA LEU A 15 -12.73 -10.34 3.55
C LEU A 15 -13.30 -11.71 3.21
N PRO A 16 -14.14 -11.82 2.17
CA PRO A 16 -14.52 -13.14 1.67
C PRO A 16 -13.26 -13.88 1.19
N ARG A 17 -13.19 -15.19 1.50
CA ARG A 17 -12.12 -16.04 0.95
C ARG A 17 -12.10 -15.99 -0.58
N LEU A 18 -10.96 -16.32 -1.16
CA LEU A 18 -10.83 -16.46 -2.61
C LEU A 18 -11.82 -17.50 -3.16
N PRO A 19 -12.48 -17.23 -4.31
CA PRO A 19 -13.53 -18.10 -4.84
C PRO A 19 -13.00 -19.38 -5.50
N PHE A 20 -11.69 -19.62 -5.45
CA PHE A 20 -11.02 -20.75 -6.07
C PHE A 20 -9.98 -21.35 -5.11
N HIS A 21 -9.61 -22.59 -5.38
CA HIS A 21 -8.57 -23.32 -4.65
C HIS A 21 -7.55 -23.86 -5.66
N LEU A 22 -6.27 -23.71 -5.36
CA LEU A 22 -5.18 -24.23 -6.18
C LEU A 22 -4.49 -25.35 -5.39
N SER A 23 -4.39 -26.54 -5.98
CA SER A 23 -3.86 -27.73 -5.30
C SER A 23 -2.33 -27.74 -5.17
N VAL A 24 -1.63 -27.15 -6.14
CA VAL A 24 -0.15 -27.13 -6.17
C VAL A 24 0.42 -25.89 -5.48
N SER A 25 -0.25 -24.75 -5.62
CA SER A 25 0.19 -23.46 -5.08
C SER A 25 -0.99 -22.75 -4.42
N PRO A 26 -1.38 -23.13 -3.20
CA PRO A 26 -2.49 -22.50 -2.49
C PRO A 26 -2.31 -20.98 -2.45
N PRO A 27 -3.32 -20.19 -2.87
CA PRO A 27 -3.20 -18.75 -2.86
C PRO A 27 -3.33 -18.23 -1.42
N GLU A 28 -2.43 -17.34 -1.03
CA GLU A 28 -2.42 -16.70 0.29
C GLU A 28 -2.68 -15.20 0.16
N LEU A 29 -3.51 -14.65 1.05
CA LEU A 29 -3.71 -13.21 1.19
C LEU A 29 -2.54 -12.63 2.00
N MET A 30 -1.52 -12.12 1.32
CA MET A 30 -0.28 -11.67 1.95
C MET A 30 -0.38 -10.29 2.62
N GLN A 31 -1.21 -9.39 2.08
CA GLN A 31 -1.39 -8.05 2.63
C GLN A 31 -2.83 -7.58 2.44
N GLY A 32 -3.30 -6.77 3.39
CA GLY A 32 -4.53 -6.01 3.22
C GLY A 32 -4.40 -4.92 2.13
N PRO A 33 -5.50 -4.22 1.83
CA PRO A 33 -5.50 -3.10 0.89
C PRO A 33 -4.42 -2.07 1.28
N PRO A 34 -3.58 -1.62 0.32
CA PRO A 34 -2.56 -0.65 0.62
C PRO A 34 -3.17 0.73 0.86
N ALA A 35 -2.55 1.51 1.75
CA ALA A 35 -2.91 2.91 1.95
C ALA A 35 -2.52 3.78 0.72
N LEU A 36 -3.20 4.93 0.59
CA LEU A 36 -2.91 5.86 -0.50
C LEU A 36 -1.45 6.32 -0.46
N GLY A 37 -0.73 6.07 -1.55
CA GLY A 37 0.66 6.48 -1.71
C GLY A 37 1.69 5.63 -0.95
N SER A 38 1.34 4.45 -0.43
CA SER A 38 2.28 3.58 0.31
C SER A 38 3.45 3.09 -0.56
N SER A 39 3.18 2.78 -1.82
CA SER A 39 4.18 2.27 -2.76
C SER A 39 4.80 3.33 -3.68
N THR A 40 4.36 4.59 -3.63
CA THR A 40 4.78 5.65 -4.57
C THR A 40 6.29 5.84 -4.59
N SER A 41 6.92 5.96 -3.43
CA SER A 41 8.38 6.17 -3.33
C SER A 41 9.16 4.93 -3.78
N ALA A 42 8.69 3.73 -3.44
CA ALA A 42 9.34 2.47 -3.83
C ALA A 42 9.31 2.27 -5.35
N ILE A 43 8.17 2.54 -5.99
CA ILE A 43 8.01 2.43 -7.45
C ILE A 43 8.88 3.46 -8.16
N LEU A 44 8.86 4.72 -7.74
CA LEU A 44 9.64 5.77 -8.40
C LEU A 44 11.16 5.57 -8.23
N LYS A 45 11.62 5.10 -7.06
CA LYS A 45 13.02 4.68 -6.88
C LYS A 45 13.40 3.55 -7.83
N LYS A 46 12.52 2.55 -8.01
CA LYS A 46 12.74 1.45 -8.96
C LYS A 46 12.83 1.94 -10.41
N LEU A 47 12.14 3.03 -10.75
CA LEU A 47 12.20 3.68 -12.06
C LEU A 47 13.44 4.59 -12.24
N GLY A 48 14.28 4.73 -11.21
CA GLY A 48 15.53 5.49 -11.28
C GLY A 48 15.45 6.94 -10.80
N TYR A 49 14.33 7.36 -10.20
CA TYR A 49 14.24 8.70 -9.60
C TYR A 49 15.11 8.79 -8.35
N SER A 50 15.87 9.88 -8.25
CA SER A 50 16.66 10.17 -7.05
C SER A 50 15.75 10.59 -5.89
N THR A 51 16.27 10.50 -4.66
CA THR A 51 15.57 11.01 -3.48
C THR A 51 15.27 12.51 -3.58
N ASP A 52 16.14 13.29 -4.21
CA ASP A 52 15.96 14.74 -4.34
C ASP A 52 14.82 15.08 -5.31
N GLN A 53 14.73 14.37 -6.43
CA GLN A 53 13.62 14.51 -7.38
C GLN A 53 12.28 14.12 -6.75
N LEU A 54 12.27 13.09 -5.90
CA LEU A 54 11.07 12.69 -5.17
C LEU A 54 10.60 13.78 -4.22
N ASN A 55 11.53 14.39 -3.47
CA ASN A 55 11.19 15.47 -2.55
C ASN A 55 10.63 16.68 -3.31
N GLU A 56 11.23 17.06 -4.45
CA GLU A 56 10.71 18.15 -5.29
C GLU A 56 9.28 17.87 -5.77
N LEU A 57 9.00 16.64 -6.23
CA LEU A 57 7.66 16.26 -6.70
C LEU A 57 6.63 16.25 -5.56
N ILE A 58 7.05 15.91 -4.33
CA ILE A 58 6.21 15.95 -3.14
C ILE A 58 5.90 17.41 -2.77
N GLU A 59 6.92 18.27 -2.72
CA GLU A 59 6.77 19.70 -2.40
C GLU A 59 5.88 20.42 -3.41
N ARG A 60 5.99 20.06 -4.69
CA ARG A 60 5.12 20.59 -5.76
C ARG A 60 3.70 20.02 -5.73
N GLY A 61 3.41 19.05 -4.85
CA GLY A 61 2.11 18.38 -4.76
C GLY A 61 1.76 17.49 -5.96
N VAL A 62 2.76 17.12 -6.78
CA VAL A 62 2.57 16.27 -7.96
C VAL A 62 2.39 14.81 -7.57
N ILE A 63 3.09 14.37 -6.52
CA ILE A 63 3.00 13.01 -5.99
C ILE A 63 2.69 13.03 -4.49
N GLN A 64 1.97 12.01 -4.02
CA GLN A 64 1.73 11.79 -2.59
C GLN A 64 2.39 10.48 -2.14
N THR A 65 3.05 10.53 -0.99
CA THR A 65 3.57 9.36 -0.28
C THR A 65 2.77 9.16 1.01
N HIS A 66 2.65 7.90 1.46
CA HIS A 66 1.87 7.56 2.65
C HIS A 66 2.35 8.29 3.91
N VAL A 67 3.67 8.53 4.05
CA VAL A 67 4.27 9.27 5.17
C VAL A 67 3.74 10.71 5.25
N ASN A 68 3.45 11.34 4.10
CA ASN A 68 3.02 12.74 4.04
C ASN A 68 1.58 12.95 4.55
N GLN A 69 0.76 11.89 4.64
CA GLN A 69 -0.61 11.99 5.17
C GLN A 69 -0.68 12.12 6.70
N LEU A 70 0.38 11.73 7.42
CA LEU A 70 0.42 11.84 8.89
C LEU A 70 0.63 13.29 9.36
N ASN A 71 1.30 14.11 8.54
CA ASN A 71 1.64 15.49 8.88
C ASN A 71 0.59 16.52 8.41
N ALA A 72 -0.31 16.13 7.49
CA ALA A 72 -1.33 17.03 6.93
C ALA A 72 -2.63 17.12 7.75
N LYS A 73 -2.64 16.57 8.97
CA LYS A 73 -3.80 16.55 9.89
C LYS A 73 -3.54 17.23 11.25
N GLN A 74 -2.51 18.08 11.37
CA GLN A 74 -2.33 18.97 12.52
C GLN A 74 -2.79 20.38 12.18
#